data_AF-A0A2N2S3X5-F1
#
_entry.id   AF-A0A2N2S3X5-F1
#
_cell.length_a   1.000
_cell.length_b   1.000
_cell.length_c   1.000
_cell.angle_alpha   90.00
_cell.angle_beta   90.00
_cell.angle_gamma   90.00
#
_symmetry.space_group_name_H-M   'P 1'
#
loop_
_entity.id
_entity.type
_entity.pdbx_description
1 polymer ?
#
loop_
_entity_poly.entity_id
_entity_poly.type
_entity_poly.pdbx_seq_one_letter_code
_entity_poly.pdbx_strand_id
1 'polypeptide(L)' 'QSIAANATPLRISETRYFTSKHDEVSSTTFKRKSIGSAANCVACHQGAEKGDFSESQVKIPR' A
#
# COMPACT_ATOMS: atom_id res chain seq x y z
N GLN A 1 11.18 -10.74 -8.49
CA GLN A 1 11.41 -11.03 -7.06
C GLN A 1 11.11 -9.78 -6.25
N SER A 2 10.40 -9.91 -5.12
CA SER A 2 9.88 -8.77 -4.33
C SER A 2 10.89 -8.17 -3.36
N ILE A 3 11.82 -8.99 -2.85
CA ILE A 3 12.92 -8.60 -1.93
C ILE A 3 14.23 -9.06 -2.56
N ALA A 4 15.24 -8.19 -2.63
CA ALA A 4 16.57 -8.57 -3.10
C ALA A 4 17.31 -9.37 -2.02
N ALA A 5 18.19 -10.31 -2.42
CA ALA A 5 18.90 -11.19 -1.48
C ALA A 5 19.80 -10.43 -0.47
N ASN A 6 20.26 -9.23 -0.83
CA ASN A 6 21.06 -8.35 0.02
C ASN A 6 20.24 -7.22 0.68
N ALA A 7 18.91 -7.30 0.66
CA ALA A 7 18.03 -6.30 1.23
C ALA A 7 17.24 -6.87 2.43
N THR A 8 17.11 -6.07 3.47
CA THR A 8 16.29 -6.37 4.65
C THR A 8 15.37 -5.18 4.93
N PRO A 9 14.34 -4.96 4.10
CA PRO A 9 13.41 -3.85 4.30
C PRO A 9 12.65 -4.04 5.62
N LEU A 10 12.48 -2.96 6.37
CA LEU A 10 11.79 -2.99 7.67
C LEU A 10 10.29 -2.76 7.52
N ARG A 11 9.83 -2.30 6.35
CA ARG A 11 8.41 -2.02 6.07
C ARG A 11 7.99 -2.67 4.76
N ILE A 12 6.79 -3.26 4.75
CA ILE A 12 6.19 -3.81 3.52
C ILE A 12 6.06 -2.72 2.45
N SER A 13 5.74 -1.49 2.86
CA SER A 13 5.58 -0.33 1.97
C SER A 13 6.85 0.07 1.23
N GLU A 14 8.02 -0.42 1.65
CA GLU A 14 9.33 -0.15 1.03
C GLU A 14 9.76 -1.26 0.06
N THR A 15 9.00 -2.36 -0.02
CA THR A 15 9.33 -3.47 -0.89
C THR A 15 9.05 -3.12 -2.36
N ARG A 16 9.85 -3.66 -3.29
CA ARG A 16 9.67 -3.40 -4.73
C ARG A 16 8.28 -3.80 -5.23
N TYR A 17 7.73 -4.88 -4.69
CA TYR A 17 6.39 -5.32 -5.04
C TYR A 17 5.33 -4.29 -4.63
N PHE A 18 5.40 -3.80 -3.38
CA PHE A 18 4.46 -2.79 -2.91
C PHE A 18 4.54 -1.51 -3.77
N THR A 19 5.74 -0.99 -4.00
CA THR A 19 5.92 0.25 -4.76
C THR A 19 5.45 0.10 -6.20
N SER A 20 5.66 -1.07 -6.83
CA SER A 20 5.18 -1.36 -8.18
C SER A 20 3.67 -1.54 -8.26
N LYS A 21 3.01 -1.95 -7.18
CA LYS A 21 1.55 -2.12 -7.13
C LYS A 21 0.79 -0.83 -6.81
N HIS A 22 1.50 0.20 -6.34
CA HIS A 22 0.91 1.48 -5.94
C HIS A 22 1.56 2.66 -6.68
N ASP A 23 2.20 2.42 -7.82
CA ASP A 23 2.87 3.45 -8.62
C ASP A 23 1.89 4.48 -9.19
N GLU A 24 0.62 4.09 -9.40
CA GLU A 24 -0.47 4.99 -9.77
C GLU A 24 -1.00 5.84 -8.59
N VAL A 25 -0.61 5.53 -7.34
CA VAL A 25 -1.06 6.24 -6.15
C VAL A 25 -0.02 7.29 -5.73
N SER A 26 -0.34 8.56 -5.96
CA SER A 26 0.57 9.66 -5.62
C SER A 26 0.94 9.71 -4.13
N SER A 27 2.13 10.21 -3.82
CA SER A 27 2.56 10.42 -2.43
C SER A 27 1.65 11.39 -1.66
N THR A 28 1.04 12.37 -2.35
CA THR A 28 0.04 13.28 -1.78
C THR A 28 -1.23 12.55 -1.37
N THR A 29 -1.65 11.52 -2.13
CA THR A 29 -2.79 10.67 -1.77
C THR A 29 -2.52 9.96 -0.44
N PHE A 30 -1.36 9.33 -0.27
CA PHE A 30 -1.02 8.65 0.99
C PHE A 30 -0.96 9.60 2.20
N LYS A 31 -0.65 10.88 1.98
CA LYS A 31 -0.58 11.91 3.04
C LYS A 31 -1.93 12.52 3.40
N ARG A 32 -3.04 12.18 2.71
CA ARG A 32 -4.37 12.64 3.08
C ARG A 32 -4.69 12.26 4.52
N LYS A 33 -5.37 13.14 5.27
CA LYS A 33 -5.73 12.86 6.66
C LYS A 33 -6.57 11.59 6.82
N SER A 34 -7.41 11.26 5.84
CA SER A 34 -8.23 10.04 5.81
C SER A 34 -7.45 8.75 5.58
N ILE A 35 -6.20 8.84 5.11
CA ILE A 35 -5.31 7.68 4.84
C ILE A 35 -4.16 7.64 5.84
N GLY A 36 -3.51 8.78 6.06
CA GLY A 36 -2.39 8.98 6.99
C GLY A 36 -1.06 8.52 6.41
N SER A 37 -0.97 7.27 5.94
CA SER A 37 0.22 6.75 5.26
C SER A 37 -0.06 5.48 4.46
N ALA A 38 0.92 5.07 3.64
CA ALA A 38 0.93 3.79 2.95
C ALA A 38 0.92 2.56 3.89
N ALA A 39 1.15 2.74 5.20
CA ALA A 39 1.05 1.65 6.18
C ALA A 39 -0.40 1.37 6.61
N ASN A 40 -1.36 2.26 6.31
CA ASN A 40 -2.76 2.10 6.66
C ASN A 40 -3.52 1.38 5.53
N CYS A 41 -3.25 0.08 5.37
CA CYS A 41 -3.79 -0.73 4.28
C CYS A 41 -5.33 -0.67 4.20
N VAL A 42 -5.98 -0.70 5.37
CA VAL A 42 -7.46 -0.72 5.50
C VAL A 42 -8.13 0.59 5.08
N ALA A 43 -7.40 1.70 5.01
CA ALA A 43 -7.95 2.96 4.53
C ALA A 43 -8.39 2.90 3.07
N CYS A 44 -7.66 2.14 2.24
CA CYS A 44 -7.97 1.97 0.82
C CYS A 44 -8.56 0.58 0.50
N HIS A 45 -8.06 -0.46 1.17
CA HIS A 45 -8.50 -1.85 1.00
C HIS A 45 -9.33 -2.29 2.22
N GLN A 46 -10.64 -2.07 2.18
CA GLN A 46 -11.54 -2.33 3.32
C GLN A 46 -11.51 -3.80 3.81
N GLY A 47 -11.14 -4.74 2.94
CA GLY A 47 -11.00 -6.16 3.26
C GLY A 47 -9.58 -6.61 3.66
N ALA A 48 -8.62 -5.70 3.82
CA ALA A 48 -7.21 -6.05 4.04
C ALA A 48 -6.98 -6.90 5.31
N GLU A 49 -7.78 -6.71 6.37
CA GLU A 49 -7.71 -7.53 7.59
C GLU A 49 -8.07 -9.00 7.36
N LYS A 50 -8.78 -9.30 6.26
CA LYS A 50 -9.15 -10.64 5.81
C LYS A 50 -8.25 -11.14 4.67
N GLY A 51 -7.22 -10.36 4.30
CA GLY A 51 -6.32 -10.66 3.20
C GLY A 51 -6.82 -10.26 1.81
N ASP A 52 -7.93 -9.51 1.71
CA ASP A 52 -8.44 -9.03 0.42
C ASP A 52 -7.77 -7.70 0.02
N PHE A 53 -6.93 -7.77 -1.02
CA PHE A 53 -6.25 -6.64 -1.63
C PHE A 53 -6.66 -6.45 -3.11
N SER A 54 -7.81 -7.00 -3.52
CA SER A 54 -8.30 -6.88 -4.90
C SER A 54 -8.42 -5.41 -5.31
N GLU A 55 -7.83 -5.08 -6.46
CA GLU A 55 -7.89 -3.74 -7.05
C GLU A 55 -9.35 -3.32 -7.34
N SER A 56 -10.24 -4.28 -7.63
CA SER A 56 -11.66 -4.02 -7.88
C SER A 56 -12.45 -3.55 -6.64
N GLN A 57 -11.91 -3.75 -5.44
CA GLN A 57 -12.54 -3.36 -4.17
C GLN A 57 -11.90 -2.12 -3.55
N VAL A 58 -10.89 -1.54 -4.20
CA VAL A 58 -10.17 -0.36 -3.69
C VAL A 58 -11.11 0.86 -3.65
N LYS A 59 -11.07 1.57 -2.53
CA LYS A 59 -11.72 2.87 -2.36
C LYS A 59 -10.73 3.86 -1.79
N ILE A 60 -10.35 4.87 -2.57
CA ILE A 60 -9.43 5.91 -2.09
C ILE A 60 -10.23 7.03 -1.43
N PRO A 61 -10.23 7.17 -0.09
CA PRO A 61 -10.96 8.24 0.59
C PRO A 61 -10.34 9.61 0.28
N ARG A 62 -11.19 10.65 0.32
CA ARG A 62 -10.77 12.04 0.11
C ARG A 62 -10.20 12.67 1.37
#